data_AF-A0A7K2CT58-F1
#
_entry.id   AF-A0A7K2CT58-F1
#
_cell.length_a   1.000
_cell.length_b   1.000
_cell.length_c   1.000
_cell.angle_alpha   90.00
_cell.angle_beta   90.00
_cell.angle_gamma   90.00
#
_symmetry.space_group_name_H-M   'P 1'
#
loop_
_entity.id
_entity.type
_entity.pdbx_description
1 polymer ?
#
loop_
_entity_poly.entity_id
_entity_poly.type
_entity_poly.pdbx_seq_one_letter_code
_entity_poly.pdbx_strand_id
1 'polypeptide(L)'
;MTTYDTIIAGGMVVDGTRAQRLRADVGIKDGKIAKIGRLRASDADEVLDADGKIVAPGHIDLHTHYDAQLFWDPYCTLSGWHGVTSIVIGNCGFGFAPVAPDDRERAMLTMTRTEAIPFDAMDAGMPWDWITYPEFLDAVDRTPKAVNMRSFFPLNPALNWVLGYERAKAGEMPTDEEHAQLRALLHEAMDVGAGGWSVQRLRDSNVQRDHDGNPMNTDVMPNETLFELAEVLAERNQGFIQATFAPDPADETRTEHRRTYERLADISGRPVLFNVITPNA
;
A
#
# COMPACT_ATOMS: atom_id res chain seq x y z
N MET A 1 8.40 -21.48 34.52
CA MET A 1 8.05 -20.78 33.27
C MET A 1 8.02 -21.81 32.17
N THR A 2 6.96 -21.78 31.39
CA THR A 2 6.80 -22.58 30.17
C THR A 2 7.83 -22.15 29.13
N THR A 3 8.14 -23.05 28.19
CA THR A 3 9.10 -22.79 27.11
C THR A 3 8.48 -21.91 26.03
N TYR A 4 7.17 -22.02 25.83
CA TYR A 4 6.38 -21.30 24.83
C TYR A 4 5.22 -20.58 25.50
N ASP A 5 4.76 -19.47 24.91
CA ASP A 5 3.52 -18.83 25.35
C ASP A 5 2.32 -19.61 24.77
N THR A 6 2.40 -19.95 23.47
CA THR A 6 1.37 -20.72 22.76
C THR A 6 1.99 -21.86 21.96
N ILE A 7 1.34 -23.03 21.95
CA ILE A 7 1.56 -24.08 20.96
C ILE A 7 0.31 -24.25 20.11
N ILE A 8 0.46 -24.22 18.78
CA ILE A 8 -0.55 -24.70 17.83
C ILE A 8 -0.23 -26.17 17.56
N ALA A 9 -1.07 -27.09 18.05
CA ALA A 9 -0.78 -28.52 18.08
C ALA A 9 -1.47 -29.31 16.95
N GLY A 10 -0.76 -30.27 16.38
CA GLY A 10 -1.31 -31.30 15.49
C GLY A 10 -1.69 -30.85 14.09
N GLY A 11 -1.40 -29.59 13.73
CA GLY A 11 -1.77 -29.01 12.45
C GLY A 11 -0.98 -29.53 11.26
N MET A 12 -1.53 -29.32 10.06
CA MET A 12 -0.82 -29.51 8.81
C MET A 12 -0.15 -28.19 8.40
N VAL A 13 1.15 -28.10 8.63
CA VAL A 13 1.93 -26.87 8.41
C VAL A 13 2.24 -26.69 6.92
N VAL A 14 1.91 -25.51 6.41
CA VAL A 14 2.28 -25.00 5.08
C VAL A 14 3.10 -23.73 5.30
N ASP A 15 4.42 -23.83 5.21
CA ASP A 15 5.35 -22.78 5.68
C ASP A 15 5.59 -21.62 4.69
N GLY A 16 4.94 -21.63 3.53
CA GLY A 16 5.08 -20.61 2.49
C GLY A 16 6.32 -20.75 1.59
N THR A 17 7.22 -21.71 1.86
CA THR A 17 8.44 -21.95 1.05
C THR A 17 8.18 -22.74 -0.24
N ARG A 18 6.93 -23.17 -0.46
CA ARG A 18 6.50 -24.12 -1.51
C ARG A 18 7.01 -25.55 -1.30
N ALA A 19 7.59 -25.86 -0.13
CA ALA A 19 7.89 -27.23 0.27
C ALA A 19 6.60 -28.04 0.50
N GLN A 20 6.77 -29.38 0.60
CA GLN A 20 5.66 -30.26 0.92
C GLN A 20 5.15 -29.99 2.35
N ARG A 21 3.82 -29.91 2.49
CA ARG A 21 3.15 -29.77 3.79
C ARG A 21 3.50 -30.92 4.75
N LEU A 22 3.61 -30.62 6.03
CA LEU A 22 3.99 -31.60 7.06
C LEU A 22 3.14 -31.46 8.31
N ARG A 23 2.84 -32.58 8.99
CA ARG A 23 2.13 -32.55 10.27
C ARG A 23 3.10 -32.20 11.39
N ALA A 24 2.88 -31.08 12.08
CA ALA A 24 3.73 -30.62 13.18
C ALA A 24 2.98 -29.66 14.10
N ASP A 25 3.59 -29.40 15.25
CA ASP A 25 3.21 -28.35 16.17
C ASP A 25 4.06 -27.10 15.90
N VAL A 26 3.50 -25.91 16.18
CA VAL A 26 4.19 -24.63 16.08
C VAL A 26 4.23 -23.98 17.46
N GLY A 27 5.42 -23.79 18.01
CA GLY A 27 5.64 -23.13 19.30
C GLY A 27 5.98 -21.66 19.11
N ILE A 28 5.24 -20.80 19.82
CA ILE A 28 5.38 -19.33 19.77
C ILE A 28 5.91 -18.85 21.12
N LYS A 29 6.93 -17.99 21.10
CA LYS A 29 7.49 -17.34 22.29
C LYS A 29 7.81 -15.88 22.00
N ASP A 30 7.37 -14.97 22.85
CA ASP A 30 7.61 -13.53 22.77
C ASP A 30 7.25 -12.97 21.37
N GLY A 31 6.11 -13.39 20.84
CA GLY A 31 5.60 -12.98 19.53
C GLY A 31 6.32 -13.58 18.31
N LYS A 32 7.25 -14.53 18.51
CA LYS A 32 8.02 -15.17 17.43
C LYS A 32 7.78 -16.67 17.36
N ILE A 33 7.87 -17.23 16.17
CA ILE A 33 7.91 -18.68 15.98
C ILE A 33 9.25 -19.18 16.53
N ALA A 34 9.22 -19.87 17.66
CA ALA A 34 10.41 -20.38 18.34
C ALA A 34 10.81 -21.77 17.84
N LYS A 35 9.84 -22.61 17.47
CA LYS A 35 10.08 -23.96 16.96
C LYS A 35 8.92 -24.50 16.14
N ILE A 36 9.23 -25.27 15.10
CA ILE A 36 8.27 -26.10 14.36
C ILE A 36 8.73 -27.56 14.51
N GLY A 37 7.83 -28.46 14.90
CA GLY A 37 8.12 -29.87 15.08
C GLY A 37 7.20 -30.54 16.08
N ARG A 38 7.64 -31.63 16.71
CA ARG A 38 6.88 -32.28 17.79
C ARG A 38 7.17 -31.60 19.12
N LEU A 39 6.14 -31.07 19.76
CA LEU A 39 6.22 -30.33 21.03
C LEU A 39 5.38 -31.05 22.10
N ARG A 40 5.69 -30.81 23.38
CA ARG A 40 4.85 -31.30 24.47
C ARG A 40 3.89 -30.19 24.86
N ALA A 41 2.60 -30.51 24.95
CA ALA A 41 1.58 -29.56 25.39
C ALA A 41 1.90 -28.92 26.75
N SER A 42 2.58 -29.66 27.65
CA SER A 42 3.03 -29.15 28.96
C SER A 42 4.11 -28.07 28.90
N ASP A 43 4.72 -27.83 27.74
CA ASP A 43 5.78 -26.84 27.57
C ASP A 43 5.23 -25.44 27.21
N ALA A 44 3.90 -25.25 27.12
CA ALA A 44 3.26 -23.96 26.79
C ALA A 44 2.21 -23.50 27.80
N ASP A 45 1.99 -22.19 27.90
CA ASP A 45 0.90 -21.62 28.72
C ASP A 45 -0.47 -21.85 28.07
N GLU A 46 -0.53 -21.79 26.74
CA GLU A 46 -1.72 -22.04 25.93
C GLU A 46 -1.46 -23.11 24.85
N VAL A 47 -2.45 -23.97 24.61
CA VAL A 47 -2.40 -24.97 23.53
C VAL A 47 -3.66 -24.88 22.68
N LEU A 48 -3.46 -24.63 21.39
CA LEU A 48 -4.52 -24.53 20.38
C LEU A 48 -4.56 -25.83 19.56
N ASP A 49 -5.70 -26.52 19.54
CA ASP A 49 -5.88 -27.73 18.74
C ASP A 49 -6.14 -27.39 17.26
N ALA A 50 -5.19 -27.77 16.41
CA ALA A 50 -5.22 -27.61 14.97
C ALA A 50 -5.36 -28.94 14.22
N ASP A 51 -5.78 -30.03 14.88
CA ASP A 51 -6.06 -31.28 14.17
C ASP A 51 -7.08 -31.08 13.05
N GLY A 52 -6.81 -31.68 11.88
CA GLY A 52 -7.60 -31.48 10.67
C GLY A 52 -7.52 -30.08 10.04
N LYS A 53 -6.74 -29.14 10.58
CA LYS A 53 -6.59 -27.76 10.09
C LYS A 53 -5.24 -27.51 9.43
N ILE A 54 -5.17 -26.46 8.62
CA ILE A 54 -3.93 -25.92 8.07
C ILE A 54 -3.38 -24.87 9.03
N VAL A 55 -2.06 -24.88 9.22
CA VAL A 55 -1.32 -23.82 9.90
C VAL A 55 -0.37 -23.20 8.88
N ALA A 56 -0.56 -21.92 8.57
CA ALA A 56 0.21 -21.21 7.55
C ALA A 56 0.65 -19.84 8.07
N PRO A 57 1.67 -19.21 7.46
CA PRO A 57 1.91 -17.78 7.64
C PRO A 57 0.62 -16.99 7.36
N GLY A 58 0.39 -15.94 8.12
CA GLY A 58 -0.68 -15.00 7.81
C GLY A 58 -0.49 -14.40 6.42
N HIS A 59 -1.58 -14.18 5.70
CA HIS A 59 -1.51 -13.63 4.35
C HIS A 59 -1.01 -12.18 4.39
N ILE A 60 -0.26 -11.80 3.37
CA ILE A 60 0.21 -10.43 3.14
C ILE A 60 -0.60 -9.88 1.97
N ASP A 61 -1.47 -8.93 2.25
CA ASP A 61 -2.19 -8.20 1.21
C ASP A 61 -1.35 -7.02 0.75
N LEU A 62 -0.89 -7.07 -0.50
CA LEU A 62 0.00 -6.08 -1.07
C LEU A 62 -0.76 -4.88 -1.67
N HIS A 63 -2.09 -4.91 -1.71
CA HIS A 63 -2.88 -3.91 -2.41
C HIS A 63 -4.18 -3.56 -1.68
N THR A 64 -4.07 -2.70 -0.68
CA THR A 64 -5.22 -2.24 0.09
C THR A 64 -5.35 -0.71 0.05
N HIS A 65 -6.56 -0.25 0.36
CA HIS A 65 -6.92 1.15 0.54
C HIS A 65 -7.48 1.40 1.95
N TYR A 66 -6.86 0.78 2.96
CA TYR A 66 -7.22 0.97 4.38
C TYR A 66 -6.63 2.25 4.99
N ASP A 67 -6.09 3.16 4.16
CA ASP A 67 -5.50 4.45 4.53
C ASP A 67 -6.39 5.27 5.48
N ALA A 68 -7.70 5.22 5.28
CA ALA A 68 -8.69 5.82 6.18
C ALA A 68 -9.26 4.80 7.18
N GLN A 69 -9.66 3.62 6.70
CA GLN A 69 -10.42 2.64 7.50
C GLN A 69 -9.72 2.21 8.78
N LEU A 70 -8.39 2.22 8.80
CA LEU A 70 -7.61 1.90 10.01
C LEU A 70 -8.06 2.70 11.24
N PHE A 71 -8.48 3.96 11.07
CA PHE A 71 -8.79 4.85 12.19
C PHE A 71 -10.14 4.57 12.88
N TRP A 72 -11.06 3.87 12.23
CA TRP A 72 -12.32 3.42 12.87
C TRP A 72 -12.49 1.89 12.94
N ASP A 73 -11.71 1.15 12.16
CA ASP A 73 -11.62 -0.32 12.21
C ASP A 73 -10.16 -0.76 12.34
N PRO A 74 -9.61 -0.80 13.57
CA PRO A 74 -8.22 -1.15 13.83
C PRO A 74 -7.87 -2.62 13.55
N TYR A 75 -8.88 -3.45 13.29
CA TYR A 75 -8.69 -4.85 12.93
C TYR A 75 -8.59 -5.05 11.42
N CYS A 76 -8.90 -4.02 10.61
CA CYS A 76 -9.10 -4.14 9.17
C CYS A 76 -9.92 -5.40 8.85
N THR A 77 -11.09 -5.52 9.48
CA THR A 77 -11.87 -6.77 9.62
C THR A 77 -12.10 -7.51 8.31
N LEU A 78 -12.33 -6.78 7.21
CA LEU A 78 -12.49 -7.34 5.87
C LEU A 78 -11.28 -8.15 5.39
N SER A 79 -10.07 -7.80 5.84
CA SER A 79 -8.84 -8.55 5.59
C SER A 79 -8.62 -9.61 6.68
N GLY A 80 -8.80 -9.23 7.95
CA GLY A 80 -8.59 -10.12 9.09
C GLY A 80 -9.43 -11.41 9.04
N TRP A 81 -10.69 -11.31 8.59
CA TRP A 81 -11.57 -12.49 8.42
C TRP A 81 -11.06 -13.49 7.38
N HIS A 82 -10.18 -13.07 6.48
CA HIS A 82 -9.59 -13.89 5.42
C HIS A 82 -8.15 -14.32 5.75
N GLY A 83 -7.71 -14.16 7.00
CA GLY A 83 -6.40 -14.58 7.48
C GLY A 83 -5.24 -13.66 7.06
N VAL A 84 -5.55 -12.44 6.61
CA VAL A 84 -4.54 -11.41 6.35
C VAL A 84 -4.04 -10.85 7.68
N THR A 85 -2.72 -10.82 7.85
CA THR A 85 -2.07 -10.27 9.05
C THR A 85 -1.18 -9.08 8.75
N SER A 86 -0.91 -8.81 7.46
CA SER A 86 -0.09 -7.68 7.02
C SER A 86 -0.70 -7.07 5.77
N ILE A 87 -0.78 -5.75 5.73
CA ILE A 87 -1.36 -4.99 4.63
C ILE A 87 -0.38 -3.94 4.09
N VAL A 88 -0.53 -3.58 2.83
CA VAL A 88 0.15 -2.43 2.22
C VAL A 88 -0.89 -1.42 1.78
N ILE A 89 -0.78 -0.19 2.29
CA ILE A 89 -1.65 0.96 1.97
C ILE A 89 -0.93 1.95 1.06
N GLY A 90 -1.63 3.01 0.65
CA GLY A 90 -1.07 4.05 -0.21
C GLY A 90 -0.93 3.59 -1.66
N ASN A 91 -1.72 2.62 -2.13
CA ASN A 91 -1.64 2.10 -3.50
C ASN A 91 -2.23 3.07 -4.53
N CYS A 92 -1.98 2.84 -5.82
CA CYS A 92 -2.55 3.57 -6.96
C CYS A 92 -2.25 5.08 -6.98
N GLY A 93 -1.33 5.55 -6.13
CA GLY A 93 -1.13 6.97 -5.87
C GLY A 93 -2.19 7.58 -4.95
N PHE A 94 -3.05 6.78 -4.35
CA PHE A 94 -4.12 7.18 -3.45
C PHE A 94 -3.67 7.17 -1.99
N GLY A 95 -4.09 8.20 -1.28
CA GLY A 95 -3.86 8.43 0.12
C GLY A 95 -4.15 9.90 0.42
N PHE A 96 -3.85 10.33 1.63
CA PHE A 96 -4.27 11.65 2.10
C PHE A 96 -3.12 12.60 2.38
N ALA A 97 -1.92 12.11 2.70
CA ALA A 97 -0.82 12.97 3.10
C ALA A 97 0.22 13.14 1.96
N PRO A 98 0.78 14.35 1.78
CA PRO A 98 0.50 15.58 2.54
C PRO A 98 -0.83 16.26 2.14
N VAL A 99 -1.46 16.98 3.07
CA VAL A 99 -2.71 17.74 2.81
C VAL A 99 -2.90 18.89 3.79
N ALA A 100 -3.22 20.07 3.26
CA ALA A 100 -3.51 21.24 4.08
C ALA A 100 -4.89 21.12 4.72
N PRO A 101 -5.14 21.73 5.89
CA PRO A 101 -6.45 21.67 6.56
C PRO A 101 -7.64 22.02 5.65
N ASP A 102 -7.48 23.04 4.80
CA ASP A 102 -8.53 23.51 3.91
C ASP A 102 -8.81 22.55 2.72
N ASP A 103 -7.90 21.62 2.44
CA ASP A 103 -8.00 20.66 1.33
C ASP A 103 -8.50 19.26 1.76
N ARG A 104 -8.76 19.04 3.06
CA ARG A 104 -9.12 17.72 3.61
C ARG A 104 -10.43 17.17 3.05
N GLU A 105 -11.45 18.02 2.95
CA GLU A 105 -12.73 17.67 2.32
C GLU A 105 -12.50 17.21 0.88
N ARG A 106 -11.70 17.97 0.13
CA ARG A 106 -11.36 17.62 -1.24
C ARG A 106 -10.60 16.29 -1.31
N ALA A 107 -9.64 16.04 -0.44
CA ALA A 107 -8.89 14.78 -0.40
C ALA A 107 -9.81 13.58 -0.09
N MET A 108 -10.78 13.73 0.81
CA MET A 108 -11.79 12.69 1.10
C MET A 108 -12.65 12.37 -0.11
N LEU A 109 -13.11 13.40 -0.85
CA LEU A 109 -13.93 13.18 -2.04
C LEU A 109 -13.27 12.23 -3.06
N THR A 110 -11.95 12.30 -3.24
CA THR A 110 -11.21 11.39 -4.15
C THR A 110 -11.41 9.90 -3.80
N MET A 111 -11.55 9.55 -2.52
CA MET A 111 -11.74 8.15 -2.10
C MET A 111 -13.19 7.68 -2.23
N THR A 112 -14.15 8.60 -2.25
CA THR A 112 -15.59 8.26 -2.24
C THR A 112 -16.04 7.48 -3.45
N ARG A 113 -15.43 7.76 -4.61
CA ARG A 113 -15.78 7.07 -5.86
C ARG A 113 -14.87 5.89 -6.13
N THR A 114 -13.57 6.09 -5.98
CA THR A 114 -12.56 5.11 -6.40
C THR A 114 -12.56 3.88 -5.51
N GLU A 115 -12.66 4.09 -4.21
CA GLU A 115 -12.60 3.04 -3.20
C GLU A 115 -13.96 2.83 -2.50
N ALA A 116 -14.99 3.54 -2.97
CA ALA A 116 -16.36 3.50 -2.42
C ALA A 116 -16.42 3.76 -0.90
N ILE A 117 -15.46 4.50 -0.35
CA ILE A 117 -15.42 4.82 1.09
C ILE A 117 -16.39 5.99 1.34
N PRO A 118 -17.43 5.84 2.18
CA PRO A 118 -18.37 6.92 2.44
C PRO A 118 -17.68 8.16 3.01
N PHE A 119 -18.00 9.34 2.47
CA PHE A 119 -17.45 10.62 2.95
C PHE A 119 -17.66 10.80 4.45
N ASP A 120 -18.91 10.64 4.91
CA ASP A 120 -19.28 10.82 6.32
C ASP A 120 -18.51 9.89 7.27
N ALA A 121 -18.11 8.70 6.80
CA ALA A 121 -17.30 7.78 7.59
C ALA A 121 -15.85 8.27 7.73
N MET A 122 -15.27 8.82 6.65
CA MET A 122 -13.94 9.41 6.70
C MET A 122 -13.94 10.69 7.54
N ASP A 123 -14.93 11.57 7.36
CA ASP A 123 -15.04 12.83 8.10
C ASP A 123 -15.17 12.60 9.61
N ALA A 124 -15.97 11.61 10.02
CA ALA A 124 -16.13 11.25 11.43
C ALA A 124 -14.95 10.43 12.00
N GLY A 125 -14.30 9.62 11.18
CA GLY A 125 -13.32 8.62 11.63
C GLY A 125 -11.86 9.05 11.54
N MET A 126 -11.51 9.99 10.66
CA MET A 126 -10.14 10.43 10.45
C MET A 126 -9.71 11.42 11.55
N PRO A 127 -8.53 11.24 12.17
CA PRO A 127 -8.13 12.09 13.29
C PRO A 127 -7.67 13.49 12.86
N TRP A 128 -7.21 13.66 11.60
CA TRP A 128 -6.79 14.93 11.01
C TRP A 128 -5.83 15.79 11.84
N ASP A 129 -5.05 15.15 12.71
CA ASP A 129 -4.02 15.73 13.56
C ASP A 129 -2.62 15.64 12.90
N TRP A 130 -2.62 15.64 11.57
CA TRP A 130 -1.45 15.60 10.70
C TRP A 130 -1.69 16.43 9.42
N ILE A 131 -0.58 16.87 8.82
CA ILE A 131 -0.51 17.61 7.55
C ILE A 131 0.48 16.93 6.62
N THR A 132 1.66 16.57 7.14
CA THR A 132 2.75 15.95 6.37
C THR A 132 2.63 14.43 6.33
N TYR A 133 3.36 13.79 5.41
CA TYR A 133 3.40 12.32 5.36
C TYR A 133 4.07 11.68 6.59
N PRO A 134 5.17 12.22 7.14
CA PRO A 134 5.68 11.80 8.45
C PRO A 134 4.64 11.82 9.56
N GLU A 135 3.90 12.93 9.71
CA GLU A 135 2.87 13.04 10.74
C GLU A 135 1.72 12.03 10.53
N PHE A 136 1.38 11.73 9.27
CA PHE A 136 0.42 10.68 8.95
C PHE A 136 0.94 9.28 9.35
N LEU A 137 2.21 8.96 9.10
CA LEU A 137 2.78 7.69 9.55
C LEU A 137 2.89 7.60 11.08
N ASP A 138 3.14 8.72 11.77
CA ASP A 138 3.07 8.78 13.23
C ASP A 138 1.63 8.53 13.73
N ALA A 139 0.62 9.05 13.01
CA ALA A 139 -0.79 8.80 13.30
C ALA A 139 -1.16 7.33 13.14
N VAL A 140 -0.69 6.72 12.06
CA VAL A 140 -0.79 5.29 11.81
C VAL A 140 -0.10 4.49 12.93
N ASP A 141 1.12 4.86 13.33
CA ASP A 141 1.90 4.11 14.32
C ASP A 141 1.23 4.13 15.70
N ARG A 142 0.76 5.31 16.16
CA ARG A 142 0.05 5.45 17.43
C ARG A 142 -1.32 4.77 17.47
N THR A 143 -1.93 4.54 16.31
CA THR A 143 -3.25 3.88 16.23
C THR A 143 -3.10 2.41 16.63
N PRO A 144 -3.82 1.95 17.69
CA PRO A 144 -3.88 0.53 18.03
C PRO A 144 -4.39 -0.25 16.82
N LYS A 145 -3.69 -1.31 16.42
CA LYS A 145 -4.01 -2.07 15.21
C LYS A 145 -3.65 -3.53 15.36
N ALA A 146 -4.45 -4.41 14.75
CA ALA A 146 -4.27 -5.86 14.81
C ALA A 146 -3.50 -6.44 13.61
N VAL A 147 -3.10 -5.60 12.66
CA VAL A 147 -2.36 -5.98 11.45
C VAL A 147 -1.04 -5.22 11.38
N ASN A 148 -0.03 -5.83 10.77
CA ASN A 148 1.17 -5.11 10.35
C ASN A 148 0.83 -4.24 9.14
N MET A 149 1.44 -3.07 9.04
CA MET A 149 1.18 -2.18 7.91
C MET A 149 2.46 -1.58 7.33
N ARG A 150 2.50 -1.48 6.01
CA ARG A 150 3.45 -0.68 5.25
C ARG A 150 2.69 0.29 4.36
N SER A 151 3.27 1.43 4.06
CA SER A 151 2.68 2.41 3.15
C SER A 151 3.62 2.68 1.96
N PHE A 152 3.06 2.84 0.76
CA PHE A 152 3.71 3.59 -0.31
C PHE A 152 3.46 5.08 -0.13
N PHE A 153 4.38 5.92 -0.61
CA PHE A 153 4.12 7.35 -0.73
C PHE A 153 3.17 7.61 -1.92
N PRO A 154 1.94 8.10 -1.69
CA PRO A 154 0.95 8.25 -2.73
C PRO A 154 1.16 9.54 -3.53
N LEU A 155 1.24 9.43 -4.86
CA LEU A 155 1.56 10.61 -5.68
C LEU A 155 0.42 11.62 -5.89
N ASN A 156 -0.86 11.25 -5.75
CA ASN A 156 -1.94 12.24 -5.90
C ASN A 156 -1.86 13.38 -4.86
N PRO A 157 -1.78 13.12 -3.53
CA PRO A 157 -1.65 14.19 -2.56
C PRO A 157 -0.34 14.97 -2.71
N ALA A 158 0.77 14.31 -3.10
CA ALA A 158 2.03 15.00 -3.37
C ALA A 158 1.93 16.01 -4.53
N LEU A 159 1.30 15.63 -5.64
CA LEU A 159 1.06 16.53 -6.77
C LEU A 159 0.14 17.68 -6.40
N ASN A 160 -0.94 17.40 -5.65
CA ASN A 160 -1.85 18.43 -5.16
C ASN A 160 -1.13 19.45 -4.26
N TRP A 161 -0.28 18.96 -3.36
CA TRP A 161 0.47 19.80 -2.43
C TRP A 161 1.43 20.75 -3.13
N VAL A 162 2.13 20.28 -4.17
CA VAL A 162 3.16 21.07 -4.86
C VAL A 162 2.56 21.97 -5.94
N LEU A 163 1.69 21.45 -6.80
CA LEU A 163 1.17 22.19 -7.96
C LEU A 163 -0.11 22.97 -7.64
N GLY A 164 -0.85 22.54 -6.62
CA GLY A 164 -2.25 22.86 -6.44
C GLY A 164 -3.15 22.00 -7.33
N TYR A 165 -4.39 21.83 -6.89
CA TYR A 165 -5.35 20.89 -7.50
C TYR A 165 -5.62 21.18 -8.99
N GLU A 166 -5.89 22.43 -9.36
CA GLU A 166 -6.23 22.80 -10.74
C GLU A 166 -5.09 22.50 -11.73
N ARG A 167 -3.86 22.87 -11.39
CA ARG A 167 -2.68 22.65 -12.24
C ARG A 167 -2.34 21.16 -12.34
N ALA A 168 -2.42 20.44 -11.22
CA ALA A 168 -2.23 19.00 -11.21
C ALA A 168 -3.29 18.27 -12.05
N LYS A 169 -4.56 18.70 -12.00
CA LYS A 169 -5.66 18.18 -12.83
C LYS A 169 -5.55 18.53 -14.31
N ALA A 170 -4.94 19.68 -14.63
CA ALA A 170 -4.66 20.07 -16.00
C ALA A 170 -3.48 19.28 -16.61
N GLY A 171 -2.76 18.48 -15.83
CA GLY A 171 -1.57 17.75 -16.29
C GLY A 171 -0.40 18.68 -16.58
N GLU A 172 -0.34 19.83 -15.91
CA GLU A 172 0.76 20.78 -16.11
C GLU A 172 2.10 20.15 -15.73
N MET A 173 3.13 20.49 -16.50
CA MET A 173 4.50 20.10 -16.21
C MET A 173 5.00 20.86 -14.98
N PRO A 174 5.42 20.16 -13.91
CA PRO A 174 6.07 20.82 -12.78
C PRO A 174 7.33 21.54 -13.29
N THR A 175 7.59 22.71 -12.72
CA THR A 175 8.87 23.41 -12.89
C THR A 175 10.00 22.65 -12.20
N ASP A 176 11.25 22.99 -12.53
CA ASP A 176 12.43 22.39 -11.87
C ASP A 176 12.38 22.51 -10.32
N GLU A 177 11.86 23.62 -9.80
CA GLU A 177 11.68 23.83 -8.35
C GLU A 177 10.59 22.91 -7.79
N GLU A 178 9.48 22.74 -8.50
CA GLU A 178 8.39 21.85 -8.09
C GLU A 178 8.79 20.37 -8.17
N HIS A 179 9.58 19.97 -9.17
CA HIS A 179 10.20 18.64 -9.19
C HIS A 179 11.15 18.45 -8.01
N ALA A 180 11.98 19.44 -7.68
CA ALA A 180 12.84 19.36 -6.51
C ALA A 180 12.01 19.19 -5.21
N GLN A 181 10.86 19.85 -5.09
CA GLN A 181 9.94 19.69 -3.95
C GLN A 181 9.32 18.28 -3.91
N LEU A 182 8.83 17.76 -5.04
CA LEU A 182 8.28 16.40 -5.13
C LEU A 182 9.32 15.34 -4.74
N ARG A 183 10.56 15.50 -5.21
CA ARG A 183 11.69 14.63 -4.85
C ARG A 183 12.02 14.72 -3.36
N ALA A 184 12.02 15.92 -2.79
CA ALA A 184 12.25 16.13 -1.36
C ALA A 184 11.18 15.44 -0.49
N LEU A 185 9.90 15.56 -0.86
CA LEU A 185 8.79 14.86 -0.19
C LEU A 185 8.96 13.33 -0.24
N LEU A 186 9.38 12.79 -1.40
CA LEU A 186 9.62 11.35 -1.51
C LEU A 186 10.83 10.90 -0.66
N HIS A 187 11.92 11.67 -0.62
CA HIS A 187 13.04 11.36 0.29
C HIS A 187 12.59 11.34 1.74
N GLU A 188 11.86 12.37 2.19
CA GLU A 188 11.33 12.46 3.56
C GLU A 188 10.40 11.29 3.88
N ALA A 189 9.45 10.99 2.99
CA ALA A 189 8.54 9.86 3.14
C ALA A 189 9.29 8.53 3.28
N MET A 190 10.36 8.33 2.51
CA MET A 190 11.19 7.14 2.59
C MET A 190 12.10 7.11 3.83
N ASP A 191 12.47 8.25 4.41
CA ASP A 191 13.22 8.32 5.66
C ASP A 191 12.37 7.85 6.85
N VAL A 192 11.05 8.06 6.80
CA VAL A 192 10.09 7.61 7.82
C VAL A 192 9.44 6.25 7.52
N GLY A 193 9.88 5.56 6.46
CA GLY A 193 9.53 4.15 6.22
C GLY A 193 8.61 3.86 5.03
N ALA A 194 8.30 4.84 4.17
CA ALA A 194 7.59 4.57 2.92
C ALA A 194 8.32 3.51 2.08
N GLY A 195 7.56 2.60 1.48
CA GLY A 195 8.06 1.51 0.63
C GLY A 195 8.57 1.92 -0.75
N GLY A 196 8.73 3.23 -1.00
CA GLY A 196 8.79 3.81 -2.33
C GLY A 196 7.50 4.57 -2.61
N TRP A 197 7.05 4.61 -3.85
CA TRP A 197 5.88 5.40 -4.25
C TRP A 197 4.92 4.60 -5.13
N SER A 198 3.70 5.12 -5.22
CA SER A 198 2.60 4.48 -5.96
C SER A 198 1.94 5.43 -6.94
N VAL A 199 1.35 4.86 -7.98
CA VAL A 199 0.71 5.64 -9.04
C VAL A 199 -0.33 4.85 -9.81
N GLN A 200 -1.32 5.54 -10.39
CA GLN A 200 -2.18 5.00 -11.44
C GLN A 200 -2.09 5.79 -12.74
N ARG A 201 -2.25 5.06 -13.86
CA ARG A 201 -2.29 5.57 -15.25
C ARG A 201 -3.29 4.77 -16.09
N LEU A 202 -4.58 5.01 -15.90
CA LEU A 202 -5.65 4.20 -16.49
C LEU A 202 -6.26 4.80 -17.76
N ARG A 203 -5.89 6.04 -18.13
CA ARG A 203 -6.26 6.71 -19.39
C ARG A 203 -7.77 6.59 -19.70
N ASP A 204 -8.15 6.34 -20.95
CA ASP A 204 -9.56 6.28 -21.39
C ASP A 204 -10.35 5.09 -20.81
N SER A 205 -9.65 4.05 -20.37
CA SER A 205 -10.22 2.88 -19.70
C SER A 205 -10.43 3.08 -18.19
N ASN A 206 -10.23 4.30 -17.68
CA ASN A 206 -10.23 4.57 -16.26
C ASN A 206 -11.63 4.40 -15.62
N VAL A 207 -11.77 3.32 -14.84
CA VAL A 207 -12.92 3.05 -13.96
C VAL A 207 -12.74 3.67 -12.56
N GLN A 208 -11.51 4.04 -12.20
CA GLN A 208 -11.06 4.71 -10.96
C GLN A 208 -10.84 6.22 -11.19
N ARG A 209 -11.83 6.86 -11.82
CA ARG A 209 -11.87 8.31 -12.04
C ARG A 209 -12.24 9.02 -10.74
N ASP A 210 -11.90 10.29 -10.65
CA ASP A 210 -12.16 11.12 -9.46
C ASP A 210 -13.65 11.39 -9.23
N HIS A 211 -13.99 11.99 -8.09
CA HIS A 211 -15.37 12.25 -7.67
C HIS A 211 -16.18 13.09 -8.67
N ASP A 212 -15.49 13.93 -9.44
CA ASP A 212 -16.07 14.83 -10.46
C ASP A 212 -16.25 14.17 -11.83
N GLY A 213 -15.83 12.92 -12.01
CA GLY A 213 -15.89 12.22 -13.30
C GLY A 213 -14.61 12.31 -14.14
N ASN A 214 -13.70 13.22 -13.78
CA ASN A 214 -12.47 13.47 -14.53
C ASN A 214 -11.35 12.49 -14.14
N PRO A 215 -10.28 12.39 -14.94
CA PRO A 215 -9.10 11.60 -14.57
C PRO A 215 -8.50 12.04 -13.23
N MET A 216 -7.75 11.14 -12.57
CA MET A 216 -6.93 11.53 -11.41
C MET A 216 -5.71 12.32 -11.88
N ASN A 217 -5.08 13.06 -10.98
CA ASN A 217 -3.92 13.88 -11.33
C ASN A 217 -2.76 13.02 -11.81
N THR A 218 -2.58 11.84 -11.22
CA THR A 218 -1.58 10.90 -11.69
C THR A 218 -1.87 10.37 -13.10
N ASP A 219 -3.13 10.32 -13.56
CA ASP A 219 -3.47 9.89 -14.92
C ASP A 219 -3.00 10.89 -15.98
N VAL A 220 -3.04 12.18 -15.66
CA VAL A 220 -2.71 13.28 -16.59
C VAL A 220 -1.31 13.86 -16.37
N MET A 221 -0.61 13.44 -15.30
CA MET A 221 0.76 13.85 -15.01
C MET A 221 1.72 13.60 -16.21
N PRO A 222 2.75 14.43 -16.44
CA PRO A 222 3.75 14.12 -17.45
C PRO A 222 4.60 12.88 -17.10
N ASN A 223 5.06 12.14 -18.11
CA ASN A 223 5.90 10.95 -17.88
C ASN A 223 7.28 11.34 -17.31
N GLU A 224 7.75 12.53 -17.64
CA GLU A 224 8.98 13.12 -17.12
C GLU A 224 8.96 13.16 -15.59
N THR A 225 7.83 13.56 -14.98
CA THR A 225 7.65 13.53 -13.52
C THR A 225 7.73 12.11 -12.95
N LEU A 226 7.22 11.09 -13.65
CA LEU A 226 7.38 9.69 -13.22
C LEU A 226 8.85 9.27 -13.20
N PHE A 227 9.60 9.68 -14.22
CA PHE A 227 11.01 9.34 -14.37
C PHE A 227 11.88 10.05 -13.34
N GLU A 228 11.61 11.32 -13.06
CA GLU A 228 12.24 12.07 -11.96
C GLU A 228 12.07 11.35 -10.60
N LEU A 229 10.86 10.86 -10.31
CA LEU A 229 10.60 10.13 -9.07
C LEU A 229 11.18 8.71 -9.06
N ALA A 230 11.41 8.11 -10.23
CA ALA A 230 12.13 6.85 -10.35
C ALA A 230 13.63 7.03 -10.03
N GLU A 231 14.23 8.15 -10.42
CA GLU A 231 15.63 8.47 -10.10
C GLU A 231 15.88 8.57 -8.59
N VAL A 232 14.93 9.12 -7.83
CA VAL A 232 15.03 9.16 -6.36
C VAL A 232 15.22 7.76 -5.77
N LEU A 233 14.56 6.75 -6.33
CA LEU A 233 14.73 5.37 -5.88
C LEU A 233 16.09 4.78 -6.28
N ALA A 234 16.63 5.19 -7.43
CA ALA A 234 17.99 4.83 -7.86
C ALA A 234 19.04 5.41 -6.91
N GLU A 235 18.93 6.71 -6.61
CA GLU A 235 19.83 7.43 -5.71
C GLU A 235 19.87 6.80 -4.32
N ARG A 236 18.71 6.40 -3.80
CA ARG A 236 18.61 5.76 -2.49
C ARG A 236 18.94 4.26 -2.54
N ASN A 237 18.97 3.64 -3.72
CA ASN A 237 19.08 2.20 -3.93
C ASN A 237 18.11 1.37 -3.06
N GLN A 238 16.87 1.85 -2.93
CA GLN A 238 15.83 1.23 -2.11
C GLN A 238 14.43 1.55 -2.61
N GLY A 239 13.42 0.86 -2.06
CA GLY A 239 12.02 1.05 -2.41
C GLY A 239 11.56 0.26 -3.65
N PHE A 240 10.26 0.40 -3.92
CA PHE A 240 9.53 -0.18 -5.04
C PHE A 240 8.68 0.91 -5.70
N ILE A 241 8.39 0.72 -6.99
CA ILE A 241 7.39 1.52 -7.69
C ILE A 241 6.14 0.68 -7.80
N GLN A 242 5.05 1.07 -7.15
CA GLN A 242 3.76 0.44 -7.37
C GLN A 242 3.03 1.18 -8.49
N ALA A 243 2.72 0.48 -9.59
CA ALA A 243 2.08 1.10 -10.74
C ALA A 243 0.85 0.31 -11.20
N THR A 244 -0.30 1.00 -11.23
CA THR A 244 -1.57 0.53 -11.78
C THR A 244 -1.79 1.22 -13.11
N PHE A 245 -1.27 0.65 -14.19
CA PHE A 245 -1.37 1.26 -15.52
C PHE A 245 -2.28 0.44 -16.43
N ALA A 246 -3.13 1.08 -17.22
CA ALA A 246 -3.86 0.45 -18.30
C ALA A 246 -3.19 0.73 -19.64
N PRO A 247 -3.25 -0.21 -20.59
CA PRO A 247 -2.88 0.09 -21.97
C PRO A 247 -3.81 1.16 -22.53
N ASP A 248 -3.29 1.97 -23.45
CA ASP A 248 -4.15 2.80 -24.30
C ASP A 248 -5.03 1.86 -25.15
N PRO A 249 -6.37 1.98 -25.12
CA PRO A 249 -7.24 1.19 -25.99
C PRO A 249 -6.92 1.33 -27.49
N ALA A 250 -6.31 2.46 -27.90
CA ALA A 250 -5.84 2.69 -29.27
C ALA A 250 -4.47 2.05 -29.55
N ASP A 251 -3.69 1.69 -28.53
CA ASP A 251 -2.46 0.91 -28.67
C ASP A 251 -2.76 -0.59 -28.56
N GLU A 252 -3.27 -1.18 -29.65
CA GLU A 252 -3.56 -2.62 -29.76
C GLU A 252 -2.33 -3.50 -29.40
N THR A 253 -1.12 -2.97 -29.55
CA THR A 253 0.13 -3.70 -29.26
C THR A 253 0.51 -3.68 -27.78
N ARG A 254 -0.11 -2.80 -26.99
CA ARG A 254 0.20 -2.54 -25.57
C ARG A 254 1.69 -2.22 -25.34
N THR A 255 2.36 -1.72 -26.37
CA THR A 255 3.82 -1.54 -26.37
C THR A 255 4.22 -0.33 -25.56
N GLU A 256 3.46 0.77 -25.63
CA GLU A 256 3.79 2.00 -24.90
C GLU A 256 3.74 1.79 -23.38
N HIS A 257 2.71 1.09 -22.94
CA HIS A 257 2.48 0.73 -21.55
C HIS A 257 3.64 -0.10 -20.99
N ARG A 258 4.01 -1.18 -21.68
CA ARG A 258 5.15 -2.03 -21.29
C ARG A 258 6.47 -1.26 -21.29
N ARG A 259 6.72 -0.42 -22.31
CA ARG A 259 7.92 0.43 -22.37
C ARG A 259 8.02 1.38 -21.19
N THR A 260 6.90 1.89 -20.69
CA THR A 260 6.90 2.76 -19.51
C THR A 260 7.36 1.99 -18.27
N TYR A 261 6.86 0.75 -18.05
CA TYR A 261 7.38 -0.11 -16.97
C TYR A 261 8.86 -0.44 -17.12
N GLU A 262 9.29 -0.82 -18.33
CA GLU A 262 10.69 -1.13 -18.63
C GLU A 262 11.58 0.08 -18.35
N ARG A 263 11.12 1.29 -18.74
CA ARG A 263 11.86 2.53 -18.49
C ARG A 263 11.92 2.89 -17.01
N LEU A 264 10.83 2.72 -16.27
CA LEU A 264 10.83 2.92 -14.81
C LEU A 264 11.79 1.97 -14.10
N ALA A 265 11.82 0.69 -14.51
CA ALA A 265 12.75 -0.29 -13.96
C ALA A 265 14.22 0.03 -14.32
N ASP A 266 14.48 0.47 -15.55
CA ASP A 266 15.80 0.87 -16.04
C ASP A 266 16.34 2.09 -15.30
N ILE A 267 15.54 3.16 -15.18
CA ILE A 267 15.94 4.39 -14.48
C ILE A 267 16.14 4.12 -12.98
N SER A 268 15.17 3.48 -12.33
CA SER A 268 15.23 3.29 -10.87
C SER A 268 16.24 2.22 -10.45
N GLY A 269 16.50 1.22 -11.30
CA GLY A 269 17.17 -0.02 -10.89
C GLY A 269 16.41 -0.78 -9.79
N ARG A 270 15.13 -0.46 -9.55
CA ARG A 270 14.30 -1.00 -8.49
C ARG A 270 13.15 -1.86 -9.04
N PRO A 271 12.57 -2.76 -8.23
CA PRO A 271 11.41 -3.52 -8.67
C PRO A 271 10.20 -2.62 -8.89
N VAL A 272 9.52 -2.82 -10.02
CA VAL A 272 8.24 -2.19 -10.33
C VAL A 272 7.13 -3.24 -10.18
N LEU A 273 6.17 -2.98 -9.29
CA LEU A 273 5.04 -3.84 -9.02
C LEU A 273 3.92 -3.54 -10.02
N PHE A 274 3.60 -4.55 -10.83
CA PHE A 274 2.54 -4.48 -11.83
C PHE A 274 1.20 -4.91 -11.21
N ASN A 275 0.32 -3.94 -10.96
CA ASN A 275 -1.00 -4.19 -10.36
C ASN A 275 -2.12 -3.97 -11.38
N VAL A 276 -2.22 -4.82 -12.41
CA VAL A 276 -3.46 -4.90 -13.21
C VAL A 276 -3.71 -6.36 -13.62
N ILE A 277 -4.80 -6.93 -13.08
CA ILE A 277 -5.56 -7.98 -13.76
C ILE A 277 -6.81 -7.28 -14.29
N THR A 278 -6.73 -6.65 -15.47
CA THR A 278 -7.95 -6.44 -16.27
C THR A 278 -8.38 -7.83 -16.69
N PRO A 279 -9.55 -8.33 -16.26
CA PRO A 279 -10.09 -9.55 -16.84
C PRO A 279 -10.19 -9.30 -18.34
N ASN A 280 -9.63 -10.20 -19.15
CA ASN A 280 -9.89 -10.18 -20.58
C ASN A 280 -11.41 -10.20 -20.76
N ALA A 281 -11.97 -9.16 -21.37
CA ALA A 281 -13.32 -9.20 -21.93
C ALA A 281 -13.34 -10.17 -23.12
#